data_AF-A0AA37HWW2-F1
#
_entry.id   AF-A0AA37HWW2-F1
#
_cell.length_a   1.000
_cell.length_b   1.000
_cell.length_c   1.000
_cell.angle_alpha   90.00
_cell.angle_beta   90.00
_cell.angle_gamma   90.00
#
_symmetry.space_group_name_H-M   'P 1'
#
loop_
_entity.id
_entity.type
_entity.pdbx_description
1 polymer ?
#
loop_
_entity_poly.entity_id
_entity_poly.type
_entity_poly.pdbx_seq_one_letter_code
_entity_poly.pdbx_strand_id
1 'polypeptide(L)'
;MTRKTILLSLVILFTSVPIIAQQNDQQPKAFNNIDLNMTAGTTGIGVELSTKLSKVVGIRAGFSFMPHFLYNMHFTAQVGDTPESKYDEQGNRVETKFDKLQATMKDYTGFTVDEDLTMEARPKFYNFSVLVDVHPFKNKNWYLTGGIYWGNSTFADSQVSQDDMITTLAVGLYNNMYTKSINNEPFYHVNNMDVYNEEMAERFISYGRMHYSIGTLKSTGEQCYIEPDEAGYIRATAKVNPLKPYIGFGYSGRMTKNNNNWKIGIDAGVMFWGGRPAIYIDRTIETASIDSDTGISSYSYSTETIDMTRDLKDYKNSIKSKMNFIKTLGVYPVINLKISRKLW
;
A
#
# COMPACT_ATOMS: atom_id res chain seq x y z
N MET A 1 -31.27 -32.86 -11.78
CA MET A 1 -29.99 -33.35 -11.22
C MET A 1 -29.52 -32.31 -10.22
N THR A 2 -29.43 -32.71 -8.95
CA THR A 2 -29.67 -31.86 -7.77
C THR A 2 -28.40 -31.71 -6.94
N ARG A 3 -28.32 -30.61 -6.16
CA ARG A 3 -27.50 -30.36 -4.95
C ARG A 3 -26.02 -29.97 -5.18
N LYS A 4 -25.42 -28.99 -4.49
CA LYS A 4 -25.57 -28.58 -3.08
C LYS A 4 -25.13 -27.12 -2.83
N THR A 5 -25.97 -26.40 -2.11
CA THR A 5 -25.69 -25.31 -1.18
C THR A 5 -24.76 -25.79 -0.04
N ILE A 6 -23.66 -25.10 0.25
CA ILE A 6 -22.98 -25.12 1.57
C ILE A 6 -22.42 -23.71 1.84
N LEU A 7 -23.18 -22.92 2.59
CA LEU A 7 -22.78 -21.63 3.12
C LEU A 7 -23.31 -21.58 4.55
N LEU A 8 -22.63 -22.29 5.48
CA LEU A 8 -22.81 -22.17 6.93
C LEU A 8 -21.75 -23.04 7.64
N SER A 9 -20.68 -22.43 8.18
CA SER A 9 -19.88 -22.98 9.29
C SER A 9 -18.66 -22.11 9.61
N LEU A 10 -18.85 -21.01 10.35
CA LEU A 10 -17.75 -20.33 11.04
C LEU A 10 -18.13 -19.72 12.40
N VAL A 11 -19.11 -20.32 13.08
CA VAL A 11 -19.61 -19.86 14.41
C VAL A 11 -19.54 -20.93 15.52
N ILE A 12 -18.96 -22.11 15.30
CA ILE A 12 -18.83 -23.11 16.37
C ILE A 12 -17.39 -23.61 16.48
N LEU A 13 -16.56 -22.85 17.18
CA LEU A 13 -15.37 -23.37 17.87
C LEU A 13 -15.51 -23.07 19.38
N PHE A 14 -16.66 -23.46 19.93
CA PHE A 14 -16.92 -23.57 21.36
C PHE A 14 -17.39 -25.00 21.66
N THR A 15 -16.54 -26.01 21.50
CA THR A 15 -16.75 -27.30 22.16
C THR A 15 -15.42 -27.98 22.50
N SER A 16 -15.33 -28.43 23.76
CA SER A 16 -14.34 -29.34 24.36
C SER A 16 -12.94 -28.82 24.70
N VAL A 17 -12.86 -27.90 25.67
CA VAL A 17 -11.82 -28.04 26.71
C VAL A 17 -12.50 -28.73 27.89
N PRO A 18 -11.97 -29.84 28.44
CA PRO A 18 -12.54 -30.44 29.63
C PRO A 18 -12.42 -29.43 30.78
N ILE A 19 -13.57 -28.91 31.22
CA ILE A 19 -13.70 -28.09 32.42
C ILE A 19 -13.51 -29.05 33.60
N ILE A 20 -12.31 -29.08 34.17
CA ILE A 20 -12.09 -29.68 35.47
C ILE A 20 -12.76 -28.75 36.50
N ALA A 21 -13.89 -29.19 37.02
CA ALA A 21 -14.59 -28.55 38.13
C ALA A 21 -13.93 -28.93 39.46
N GLN A 22 -13.67 -27.95 40.35
CA GLN A 22 -13.83 -28.12 41.80
C GLN A 22 -13.81 -26.78 42.58
N GLN A 23 -14.91 -26.61 43.33
CA GLN A 23 -15.11 -25.99 44.64
C GLN A 23 -15.14 -24.45 44.83
N ASN A 24 -16.17 -24.07 45.61
CA ASN A 24 -16.61 -22.75 46.08
C ASN A 24 -15.54 -21.67 46.19
N ASP A 25 -15.78 -20.56 45.48
CA ASP A 25 -15.51 -19.20 45.96
C ASP A 25 -16.24 -18.22 45.04
N GLN A 26 -17.14 -17.42 45.62
CA GLN A 26 -17.97 -16.36 45.02
C GLN A 26 -17.70 -16.10 43.52
N GLN A 27 -18.71 -16.33 42.67
CA GLN A 27 -18.64 -15.92 41.27
C GLN A 27 -18.22 -14.44 41.22
N PRO A 28 -17.04 -14.11 40.67
CA PRO A 28 -16.63 -12.72 40.58
C PRO A 28 -17.68 -12.02 39.72
N LYS A 29 -18.29 -10.96 40.24
CA LYS A 29 -19.24 -10.17 39.46
C LYS A 29 -18.53 -9.68 38.19
N ALA A 30 -19.17 -9.83 37.05
CA ALA A 30 -18.68 -9.28 35.79
C ALA A 30 -18.48 -7.77 35.94
N PHE A 31 -17.46 -7.22 35.27
CA PHE A 31 -17.13 -5.79 35.29
C PHE A 31 -16.59 -5.24 36.62
N ASN A 32 -16.10 -6.10 37.51
CA ASN A 32 -15.52 -5.70 38.78
C ASN A 32 -14.18 -4.96 38.69
N ASN A 33 -13.55 -4.92 37.52
CA ASN A 33 -12.36 -4.11 37.31
C ASN A 33 -12.32 -3.49 35.91
N ILE A 34 -11.86 -2.25 35.84
CA ILE A 34 -11.60 -1.56 34.57
C ILE A 34 -10.13 -1.14 34.57
N ASP A 35 -9.39 -1.63 33.59
CA ASP A 35 -7.99 -1.28 33.37
C ASP A 35 -7.92 -0.44 32.08
N LEU A 36 -7.22 0.69 32.14
CA LEU A 36 -6.85 1.51 30.98
C LEU A 36 -5.49 1.06 30.46
N ASN A 37 -5.39 0.79 29.17
CA ASN A 37 -4.18 0.33 28.52
C ASN A 37 -3.73 1.35 27.48
N MET A 38 -2.43 1.62 27.43
CA MET A 38 -1.79 2.29 26.31
C MET A 38 -0.94 1.26 25.57
N THR A 39 -1.03 1.27 24.24
CA THR A 39 -0.31 0.34 23.39
C THR A 39 0.53 1.08 22.35
N ALA A 40 1.68 0.51 22.01
CA ALA A 40 2.54 0.99 20.94
C ALA A 40 3.19 -0.20 20.24
N GLY A 41 3.15 -0.24 18.91
CA GLY A 41 3.76 -1.32 18.15
C GLY A 41 3.38 -1.30 16.68
N THR A 42 3.31 -2.47 16.05
CA THR A 42 3.05 -2.56 14.61
C THR A 42 1.66 -2.04 14.23
N THR A 43 0.66 -2.08 15.12
CA THR A 43 -0.64 -1.46 14.83
C THR A 43 -0.67 0.05 15.08
N GLY A 44 0.46 0.65 15.44
CA GLY A 44 0.59 2.07 15.76
C GLY A 44 0.49 2.33 17.27
N ILE A 45 -0.03 3.51 17.62
CA ILE A 45 -0.25 3.93 19.01
C ILE A 45 -1.74 3.77 19.31
N GLY A 46 -2.07 3.24 20.48
CA GLY A 46 -3.45 2.97 20.85
C GLY A 46 -3.79 3.11 22.32
N VAL A 47 -5.09 3.18 22.58
CA VAL A 47 -5.69 3.16 23.91
C VAL A 47 -6.76 2.08 23.94
N GLU A 48 -6.74 1.24 24.97
CA GLU A 48 -7.71 0.17 25.17
C GLU A 48 -8.29 0.23 26.58
N LEU A 49 -9.58 -0.05 26.72
CA LEU A 49 -10.23 -0.36 27.98
C LEU A 49 -10.38 -1.87 28.09
N SER A 50 -10.10 -2.41 29.26
CA SER A 50 -10.22 -3.84 29.50
C SER A 50 -10.88 -4.16 30.83
N THR A 51 -11.66 -5.24 30.84
CA THR A 51 -12.39 -5.70 32.01
C THR A 51 -12.42 -7.21 32.09
N LYS A 52 -12.44 -7.76 33.31
CA LYS A 52 -12.54 -9.21 33.50
C LYS A 52 -14.01 -9.59 33.64
N LEU A 53 -14.45 -10.50 32.79
CA LEU A 53 -15.77 -11.14 32.92
C LEU A 53 -15.72 -12.31 33.91
N SER A 54 -14.59 -13.00 34.00
CA SER A 54 -14.40 -14.13 34.91
C SER A 54 -12.95 -14.23 35.40
N LYS A 55 -12.64 -15.26 36.19
CA LYS A 55 -11.27 -15.53 36.65
C LYS A 55 -10.29 -15.79 35.49
N VAL A 56 -10.79 -16.18 34.32
CA VAL A 56 -10.00 -16.62 33.15
C VAL A 56 -10.32 -15.87 31.86
N VAL A 57 -11.47 -15.19 31.75
CA VAL A 57 -11.87 -14.45 30.55
C VAL A 57 -11.87 -12.94 30.82
N GLY A 58 -11.21 -12.18 29.94
CA GLY A 58 -11.27 -10.73 29.86
C GLY A 58 -11.74 -10.26 28.49
N ILE A 59 -12.31 -9.05 28.45
CA ILE A 59 -12.67 -8.36 27.20
C ILE A 59 -11.88 -7.06 27.13
N ARG A 60 -11.43 -6.71 25.93
CA ARG A 60 -10.79 -5.45 25.60
C ARG A 60 -11.52 -4.76 24.46
N ALA A 61 -11.72 -3.46 24.59
CA ALA A 61 -12.18 -2.60 23.51
C ALA A 61 -11.18 -1.45 23.36
N GLY A 62 -10.79 -1.11 22.14
CA GLY A 62 -9.72 -0.14 21.93
C GLY A 62 -9.76 0.56 20.59
N PHE A 63 -8.92 1.58 20.50
CA PHE A 63 -8.65 2.33 19.28
C PHE A 63 -7.14 2.50 19.12
N SER A 64 -6.66 2.34 17.90
CA SER A 64 -5.26 2.51 17.52
C SER A 64 -5.15 3.20 16.18
N PHE A 65 -4.11 4.00 16.00
CA PHE A 65 -3.80 4.66 14.74
C PHE A 65 -2.30 4.62 14.48
N MET A 66 -1.92 4.53 13.21
CA MET A 66 -0.53 4.62 12.82
C MET A 66 -0.11 6.09 12.66
N PRO A 67 0.94 6.56 13.37
CA PRO A 67 1.51 7.86 13.10
C PRO A 67 2.05 7.96 11.67
N HIS A 68 2.05 9.17 11.12
CA HIS A 68 2.64 9.42 9.81
C HIS A 68 4.16 9.25 9.89
N PHE A 69 4.69 8.28 9.15
CA PHE A 69 6.11 8.17 8.86
C PHE A 69 6.30 7.97 7.36
N LEU A 70 7.43 8.44 6.83
CA LEU A 70 7.77 8.32 5.42
C LEU A 70 8.63 7.07 5.22
N TYR A 71 8.23 6.21 4.28
CA TYR A 71 9.04 5.09 3.82
C TYR A 71 9.34 5.24 2.34
N ASN A 72 10.62 5.45 2.01
CA ASN A 72 11.05 5.75 0.65
C ASN A 72 11.16 4.46 -0.19
N MET A 73 10.63 4.51 -1.41
CA MET A 73 10.69 3.43 -2.40
C MET A 73 11.21 4.00 -3.71
N HIS A 74 12.28 3.44 -4.26
CA HIS A 74 12.87 3.91 -5.52
C HIS A 74 12.35 3.10 -6.72
N PHE A 75 12.03 3.79 -7.82
CA PHE A 75 11.56 3.25 -9.08
C PHE A 75 12.36 3.88 -10.23
N THR A 76 12.86 3.10 -11.18
CA THR A 76 13.61 3.63 -12.33
C THR A 76 12.68 3.82 -13.53
N ALA A 77 12.79 4.97 -14.19
CA ALA A 77 12.07 5.35 -15.41
C ALA A 77 12.49 4.51 -16.63
N GLN A 78 11.62 4.38 -17.63
CA GLN A 78 11.93 3.79 -18.93
C GLN A 78 11.48 4.72 -20.06
N VAL A 79 12.24 4.82 -21.14
CA VAL A 79 11.85 5.57 -22.34
C VAL A 79 11.60 4.60 -23.48
N GLY A 80 10.39 4.58 -24.02
CA GLY A 80 9.96 3.64 -25.06
C GLY A 80 9.79 2.18 -24.61
N ASP A 81 9.34 1.33 -25.52
CA ASP A 81 8.92 -0.06 -25.22
C ASP A 81 10.07 -0.99 -24.80
N THR A 82 11.28 -0.74 -25.32
CA THR A 82 12.47 -1.55 -25.03
C THR A 82 13.44 -0.82 -24.11
N PRO A 83 13.81 -1.42 -22.96
CA PRO A 83 14.82 -0.82 -22.10
C PRO A 83 16.19 -0.90 -22.78
N GLU A 84 16.86 0.24 -22.90
CA GLU A 84 18.21 0.30 -23.47
C GLU A 84 19.28 -0.08 -22.44
N SER A 85 20.30 -0.83 -22.87
CA SER A 85 21.44 -1.12 -22.02
C SER A 85 22.28 0.14 -21.83
N LYS A 86 22.57 0.48 -20.57
CA LYS A 86 23.47 1.58 -20.22
C LYS A 86 24.93 1.27 -20.54
N TYR A 87 25.24 0.01 -20.87
CA TYR A 87 26.59 -0.45 -21.13
C TYR A 87 26.65 -1.29 -22.41
N ASP A 88 27.72 -1.11 -23.19
CA ASP A 88 28.04 -1.99 -24.31
C ASP A 88 28.58 -3.35 -23.81
N GLU A 89 28.81 -4.27 -24.74
CA GLU A 89 29.38 -5.59 -24.45
C GLU A 89 30.81 -5.51 -23.85
N GLN A 90 31.45 -4.35 -23.93
CA GLN A 90 32.80 -4.07 -23.41
C GLN A 90 32.77 -3.34 -22.05
N GLY A 91 31.59 -3.06 -21.50
CA GLY A 91 31.40 -2.41 -20.21
C GLY A 91 31.53 -0.87 -20.21
N ASN A 92 31.57 -0.22 -21.37
CA ASN A 92 31.57 1.24 -21.47
C ASN A 92 30.16 1.80 -21.41
N ARG A 93 29.97 2.96 -20.78
CA ARG A 93 28.67 3.64 -20.72
C ARG A 93 28.25 4.10 -22.12
N VAL A 94 27.08 3.67 -22.57
CA VAL A 94 26.46 4.10 -23.84
C VAL A 94 25.38 5.10 -23.54
N GLU A 95 25.28 6.13 -24.38
CA GLU A 95 24.22 7.15 -24.29
C GLU A 95 22.86 6.51 -24.62
N THR A 96 21.95 6.55 -23.66
CA THR A 96 20.58 6.02 -23.79
C THR A 96 19.60 7.06 -24.32
N LYS A 97 18.42 6.63 -24.77
CA LYS A 97 17.27 7.50 -25.05
C LYS A 97 16.93 8.39 -23.86
N PHE A 98 17.07 7.88 -22.64
CA PHE A 98 16.87 8.68 -21.43
C PHE A 98 17.92 9.79 -21.31
N ASP A 99 19.20 9.51 -21.58
CA ASP A 99 20.28 10.52 -21.54
C ASP A 99 20.04 11.63 -22.57
N LYS A 100 19.69 11.26 -23.81
CA LYS A 100 19.38 12.22 -24.89
C LYS A 100 18.18 13.08 -24.55
N LEU A 101 17.15 12.47 -23.96
CA LEU A 101 15.96 13.15 -23.49
C LEU A 101 16.28 14.09 -22.33
N GLN A 102 17.04 13.64 -21.34
CA GLN A 102 17.47 14.48 -20.22
C GLN A 102 18.24 15.71 -20.70
N ALA A 103 19.18 15.53 -21.64
CA ALA A 103 19.91 16.64 -22.26
C ALA A 103 18.97 17.60 -23.00
N THR A 104 18.08 17.07 -23.84
CA THR A 104 17.05 17.85 -24.55
C THR A 104 16.18 18.65 -23.58
N MET A 105 15.69 18.03 -22.51
CA MET A 105 14.86 18.69 -21.50
C MET A 105 15.62 19.77 -20.75
N LYS A 106 16.89 19.54 -20.42
CA LYS A 106 17.75 20.54 -19.79
C LYS A 106 17.97 21.74 -20.70
N ASP A 107 18.18 21.51 -21.99
CA ASP A 107 18.40 22.59 -22.97
C ASP A 107 17.15 23.46 -23.15
N TYR A 108 15.96 22.87 -23.17
CA TYR A 108 14.70 23.61 -23.40
C TYR A 108 14.07 24.19 -22.12
N THR A 109 14.17 23.49 -21.00
CA THR A 109 13.45 23.85 -19.77
C THR A 109 14.36 24.32 -18.63
N GLY A 110 15.66 24.04 -18.72
CA GLY A 110 16.63 24.27 -17.65
C GLY A 110 16.58 23.24 -16.52
N PHE A 111 15.61 22.31 -16.52
CA PHE A 111 15.46 21.29 -15.49
C PHE A 111 16.21 20.01 -15.82
N THR A 112 16.79 19.39 -14.79
CA THR A 112 17.36 18.04 -14.86
C THR A 112 16.29 17.02 -14.50
N VAL A 113 16.19 15.96 -15.29
CA VAL A 113 15.24 14.85 -15.10
C VAL A 113 16.00 13.67 -14.53
N ASP A 114 15.69 13.26 -13.31
CA ASP A 114 16.33 12.07 -12.74
C ASP A 114 15.64 10.79 -13.23
N GLU A 115 16.45 9.77 -13.49
CA GLU A 115 15.94 8.48 -13.96
C GLU A 115 15.30 7.69 -12.82
N ASP A 116 15.77 7.91 -11.59
CA ASP A 116 15.24 7.26 -10.41
C ASP A 116 14.21 8.17 -9.72
N LEU A 117 12.99 7.68 -9.64
CA LEU A 117 11.86 8.29 -8.97
C LEU A 117 11.72 7.69 -7.57
N THR A 118 11.79 8.53 -6.55
CA THR A 118 11.48 8.15 -5.18
C THR A 118 10.01 8.39 -4.88
N MET A 119 9.31 7.36 -4.44
CA MET A 119 7.97 7.45 -3.87
C MET A 119 8.03 7.34 -2.34
N GLU A 120 7.35 8.25 -1.66
CA GLU A 120 7.13 8.23 -0.22
C GLU A 120 5.85 7.48 0.11
N ALA A 121 5.97 6.32 0.74
CA ALA A 121 4.82 5.63 1.32
C ALA A 121 4.45 6.22 2.69
N ARG A 122 3.16 6.48 2.88
CA ARG A 122 2.55 7.06 4.07
C ARG A 122 1.51 6.09 4.61
N PRO A 123 1.71 5.50 5.80
CA PRO A 123 0.68 4.71 6.46
C PRO A 123 -0.50 5.61 6.83
N LYS A 124 -1.73 5.14 6.55
CA LYS A 124 -2.97 5.86 6.88
C LYS A 124 -3.93 5.03 7.72
N PHE A 125 -3.48 3.88 8.21
CA PHE A 125 -4.37 2.92 8.84
C PHE A 125 -4.69 3.28 10.30
N TYR A 126 -5.97 3.14 10.65
CA TYR A 126 -6.45 3.16 12.03
C TYR A 126 -7.39 1.98 12.24
N ASN A 127 -7.45 1.47 13.47
CA ASN A 127 -8.31 0.36 13.83
C ASN A 127 -8.96 0.58 15.19
N PHE A 128 -10.26 0.35 15.23
CA PHE A 128 -10.96 -0.03 16.45
C PHE A 128 -10.81 -1.54 16.66
N SER A 129 -10.88 -1.99 17.90
CA SER A 129 -10.70 -3.40 18.24
C SER A 129 -11.64 -3.85 19.34
N VAL A 130 -12.15 -5.07 19.21
CA VAL A 130 -12.82 -5.80 20.30
C VAL A 130 -12.18 -7.17 20.39
N LEU A 131 -11.55 -7.44 21.52
CA LEU A 131 -10.73 -8.61 21.77
C LEU A 131 -11.18 -9.34 23.03
N VAL A 132 -11.03 -10.66 23.04
CA VAL A 132 -11.31 -11.52 24.18
C VAL A 132 -10.01 -12.22 24.56
N ASP A 133 -9.61 -12.08 25.81
CA ASP A 133 -8.43 -12.71 26.37
C ASP A 133 -8.82 -13.90 27.24
N VAL A 134 -8.19 -15.05 27.01
CA VAL A 134 -8.33 -16.26 27.82
C VAL A 134 -7.01 -16.53 28.52
N HIS A 135 -7.02 -16.62 29.85
CA HIS A 135 -5.85 -16.87 30.69
C HIS A 135 -5.82 -18.33 31.16
N PRO A 136 -5.15 -19.25 30.43
CA PRO A 136 -5.21 -20.68 30.72
C PRO A 136 -4.37 -21.10 31.95
N PHE A 137 -3.38 -20.31 32.34
CA PHE A 137 -2.43 -20.67 33.40
C PHE A 137 -2.79 -20.04 34.75
N LYS A 138 -2.40 -20.72 35.85
CA LYS A 138 -2.63 -20.26 37.23
C LYS A 138 -1.99 -18.90 37.53
N ASN A 139 -0.83 -18.60 36.92
CA ASN A 139 -0.15 -17.30 37.10
C ASN A 139 -0.89 -16.14 36.42
N LYS A 140 -1.84 -16.41 35.50
CA LYS A 140 -2.67 -15.45 34.77
C LYS A 140 -1.92 -14.35 34.01
N ASN A 141 -0.59 -14.43 33.91
CA ASN A 141 0.18 -13.43 33.17
C ASN A 141 0.10 -13.68 31.67
N TRP A 142 0.05 -14.95 31.27
CA TRP A 142 -0.10 -15.36 29.88
C TRP A 142 -1.58 -15.45 29.51
N TYR A 143 -1.90 -15.03 28.29
CA TYR A 143 -3.23 -15.15 27.72
C TYR A 143 -3.17 -15.42 26.22
N LEU A 144 -4.21 -16.10 25.72
CA LEU A 144 -4.52 -16.20 24.31
C LEU A 144 -5.61 -15.17 23.99
N THR A 145 -5.48 -14.45 22.90
CA THR A 145 -6.42 -13.43 22.47
C THR A 145 -7.07 -13.83 21.16
N GLY A 146 -8.38 -13.70 21.08
CA GLY A 146 -9.13 -13.78 19.82
C GLY A 146 -10.06 -12.59 19.69
N GLY A 147 -10.26 -12.07 18.50
CA GLY A 147 -11.18 -10.96 18.29
C GLY A 147 -11.16 -10.39 16.89
N ILE A 148 -11.60 -9.15 16.78
CA ILE A 148 -11.66 -8.43 15.52
C ILE A 148 -11.09 -7.02 15.67
N TYR A 149 -10.41 -6.59 14.60
CA TYR A 149 -10.13 -5.19 14.34
C TYR A 149 -11.05 -4.71 13.22
N TRP A 150 -11.54 -3.48 13.30
CA TRP A 150 -12.23 -2.83 12.20
C TRP A 150 -11.75 -1.40 12.02
N GLY A 151 -11.60 -0.96 10.76
CA GLY A 151 -10.96 0.31 10.47
C GLY A 151 -11.18 0.76 9.03
N ASN A 152 -10.39 1.72 8.59
CA ASN A 152 -10.38 2.10 7.19
C ASN A 152 -9.81 0.97 6.31
N SER A 153 -10.17 1.02 5.03
CA SER A 153 -9.66 0.09 4.03
C SER A 153 -8.30 0.50 3.50
N THR A 154 -7.97 1.79 3.46
CA THR A 154 -6.67 2.30 3.01
C THR A 154 -5.60 2.06 4.07
N PHE A 155 -4.68 1.14 3.79
CA PHE A 155 -3.59 0.80 4.69
C PHE A 155 -2.42 1.80 4.56
N ALA A 156 -2.07 2.12 3.32
CA ALA A 156 -1.03 3.08 2.99
C ALA A 156 -1.31 3.72 1.63
N ASP A 157 -0.91 4.96 1.45
CA ASP A 157 -0.78 5.59 0.15
C ASP A 157 0.68 5.91 -0.13
N SER A 158 1.01 6.12 -1.39
CA SER A 158 2.33 6.57 -1.80
C SER A 158 2.22 7.62 -2.88
N GLN A 159 3.11 8.59 -2.80
CA GLN A 159 3.22 9.71 -3.72
C GLN A 159 4.69 9.97 -4.03
N VAL A 160 4.95 10.67 -5.12
CA VAL A 160 6.30 11.12 -5.48
C VAL A 160 6.88 12.01 -4.37
N SER A 161 8.18 11.87 -4.12
CA SER A 161 8.96 12.71 -3.19
C SER A 161 8.94 14.18 -3.64
N GLN A 162 9.21 15.12 -2.73
CA GLN A 162 9.31 16.53 -3.11
C GLN A 162 10.51 16.80 -4.04
N ASP A 163 11.61 16.07 -3.82
CA ASP A 163 12.84 16.22 -4.60
C ASP A 163 12.65 15.78 -6.06
N ASP A 164 11.87 14.72 -6.29
CA ASP A 164 11.65 14.16 -7.63
C ASP A 164 10.39 14.72 -8.33
N MET A 165 9.74 15.73 -7.73
CA MET A 165 8.54 16.35 -8.30
C MET A 165 8.85 17.18 -9.56
N ILE A 166 10.07 17.69 -9.68
CA ILE A 166 10.56 18.38 -10.89
C ILE A 166 10.70 17.37 -12.03
N THR A 167 11.24 16.18 -11.73
CA THR A 167 11.36 15.07 -12.68
C THR A 167 9.99 14.70 -13.24
N THR A 168 8.96 14.54 -12.41
CA THR A 168 7.62 14.18 -12.91
C THR A 168 6.94 15.29 -13.68
N LEU A 169 7.13 16.55 -13.28
CA LEU A 169 6.68 17.69 -14.09
C LEU A 169 7.33 17.68 -15.48
N ALA A 170 8.64 17.46 -15.53
CA ALA A 170 9.39 17.39 -16.79
C ALA A 170 8.90 16.23 -17.67
N VAL A 171 8.62 15.05 -17.10
CA VAL A 171 7.98 13.93 -17.82
C VAL A 171 6.62 14.34 -18.39
N GLY A 172 5.77 15.00 -17.61
CA GLY A 172 4.45 15.46 -18.05
C GLY A 172 4.53 16.47 -19.20
N LEU A 173 5.45 17.44 -19.10
CA LEU A 173 5.72 18.42 -20.17
C LEU A 173 6.21 17.73 -21.45
N TYR A 174 7.18 16.82 -21.33
CA TYR A 174 7.71 16.05 -22.44
C TYR A 174 6.61 15.25 -23.13
N ASN A 175 5.81 14.50 -22.36
CA ASN A 175 4.74 13.67 -22.89
C ASN A 175 3.63 14.50 -23.54
N ASN A 176 3.37 15.72 -23.06
CA ASN A 176 2.47 16.66 -23.72
C ASN A 176 3.01 17.07 -25.10
N MET A 177 4.29 17.43 -25.18
CA MET A 177 4.94 17.76 -26.47
C MET A 177 4.92 16.58 -27.42
N TYR A 178 5.27 15.37 -26.94
CA TYR A 178 5.19 14.14 -27.72
C TYR A 178 3.78 13.91 -28.31
N THR A 179 2.73 14.02 -27.50
CA THR A 179 1.34 13.85 -27.97
C THR A 179 0.98 14.88 -29.05
N LYS A 180 1.40 16.13 -28.88
CA LYS A 180 1.18 17.17 -29.89
C LYS A 180 1.96 16.88 -31.17
N SER A 181 3.21 16.41 -31.07
CA SER A 181 4.03 16.03 -32.22
C SER A 181 3.39 14.92 -33.05
N ILE A 182 2.95 13.82 -32.42
CA ILE A 182 2.34 12.69 -33.17
C ILE A 182 1.00 13.07 -33.81
N ASN A 183 0.28 14.05 -33.25
CA ASN A 183 -0.98 14.54 -33.77
C ASN A 183 -0.83 15.73 -34.74
N ASN A 184 0.40 16.18 -35.04
CA ASN A 184 0.69 17.41 -35.80
C ASN A 184 -0.02 18.66 -35.24
N GLU A 185 -0.15 18.74 -33.91
CA GLU A 185 -0.73 19.88 -33.21
C GLU A 185 0.35 20.89 -32.80
N PRO A 186 0.04 22.19 -32.80
CA PRO A 186 0.99 23.22 -32.37
C PRO A 186 1.39 23.07 -30.90
N PHE A 187 2.66 23.31 -30.60
CA PHE A 187 3.17 23.23 -29.24
C PHE A 187 2.60 24.32 -28.35
N TYR A 188 2.52 25.54 -28.87
CA TYR A 188 1.96 26.70 -28.18
C TYR A 188 1.41 27.71 -29.19
N HIS A 189 0.44 28.51 -28.72
CA HIS A 189 -0.16 29.59 -29.48
C HIS A 189 0.36 30.92 -28.95
N VAL A 190 1.01 31.73 -29.80
CA VAL A 190 1.50 33.06 -29.44
C VAL A 190 0.92 34.07 -30.42
N ASN A 191 0.19 35.07 -29.92
CA ASN A 191 -0.41 36.13 -30.73
C ASN A 191 -1.20 35.58 -31.95
N ASN A 192 -2.04 34.56 -31.74
CA ASN A 192 -2.81 33.87 -32.79
C ASN A 192 -1.96 33.19 -33.87
N MET A 193 -0.66 32.99 -33.64
CA MET A 193 0.20 32.17 -34.49
C MET A 193 0.45 30.83 -33.80
N ASP A 194 0.24 29.77 -34.57
CA ASP A 194 0.50 28.40 -34.19
C ASP A 194 2.00 28.14 -34.35
N VAL A 195 2.67 27.86 -33.23
CA VAL A 195 4.10 27.54 -33.26
C VAL A 195 4.25 26.03 -33.24
N TYR A 196 4.62 25.50 -34.41
CA TYR A 196 5.01 24.12 -34.60
C TYR A 196 6.44 24.10 -35.15
N ASN A 197 7.29 23.25 -34.58
CA ASN A 197 8.65 23.05 -35.06
C ASN A 197 8.80 21.58 -35.48
N GLU A 198 8.94 21.36 -36.79
CA GLU A 198 8.98 20.03 -37.38
C GLU A 198 10.20 19.23 -36.91
N GLU A 199 11.39 19.84 -36.86
CA GLU A 199 12.61 19.18 -36.36
C GLU A 199 12.46 18.74 -34.88
N MET A 200 11.84 19.60 -34.07
CA MET A 200 11.55 19.29 -32.66
C MET A 200 10.52 18.16 -32.54
N ALA A 201 9.48 18.19 -33.37
CA ALA A 201 8.46 17.15 -33.39
C ALA A 201 9.04 15.78 -33.80
N GLU A 202 9.85 15.74 -34.86
CA GLU A 202 10.55 14.53 -35.29
C GLU A 202 11.46 13.97 -34.18
N ARG A 203 12.17 14.84 -33.45
CA ARG A 203 12.99 14.41 -32.31
C ARG A 203 12.14 13.74 -31.22
N PHE A 204 11.04 14.37 -30.79
CA PHE A 204 10.14 13.79 -29.78
C PHE A 204 9.59 12.43 -30.23
N ILE A 205 9.13 12.35 -31.49
CA ILE A 205 8.62 11.09 -32.06
C ILE A 205 9.70 10.01 -32.07
N SER A 206 10.93 10.37 -32.47
CA SER A 206 12.05 9.42 -32.57
C SER A 206 12.49 8.84 -31.22
N TYR A 207 12.36 9.62 -30.14
CA TYR A 207 12.73 9.20 -28.80
C TYR A 207 11.65 8.33 -28.16
N GLY A 208 10.39 8.60 -28.49
CA GLY A 208 9.23 7.90 -27.93
C GLY A 208 8.73 8.53 -26.64
N ARG A 209 7.55 8.09 -26.21
CA ARG A 209 6.92 8.56 -24.98
C ARG A 209 7.67 8.07 -23.74
N MET A 210 7.74 8.90 -22.70
CA MET A 210 8.36 8.51 -21.42
C MET A 210 7.31 7.91 -20.49
N HIS A 211 7.63 6.78 -19.86
CA HIS A 211 6.73 6.12 -18.93
C HIS A 211 7.46 5.26 -17.90
N TYR A 212 6.84 4.98 -16.76
CA TYR A 212 7.39 4.01 -15.81
C TYR A 212 6.71 2.67 -16.02
N SER A 213 7.48 1.69 -16.51
CA SER A 213 6.98 0.32 -16.71
C SER A 213 6.92 -0.42 -15.37
N ILE A 214 5.77 -1.00 -15.06
CA ILE A 214 5.52 -1.71 -13.79
C ILE A 214 5.59 -3.22 -13.99
N GLY A 215 5.00 -3.72 -15.07
CA GLY A 215 4.90 -5.14 -15.37
C GLY A 215 3.97 -5.37 -16.56
N THR A 216 3.41 -6.56 -16.65
CA THR A 216 2.58 -6.97 -17.77
C THR A 216 1.18 -7.31 -17.30
N LEU A 217 0.15 -6.85 -18.02
CA LEU A 217 -1.23 -7.25 -17.77
C LEU A 217 -1.42 -8.75 -17.97
N LYS A 218 -2.13 -9.38 -17.04
CA LYS A 218 -2.48 -10.80 -17.14
C LYS A 218 -3.54 -11.07 -18.22
N SER A 219 -4.47 -10.14 -18.40
CA SER A 219 -5.59 -10.27 -19.33
C SER A 219 -5.16 -10.21 -20.79
N THR A 220 -4.33 -9.22 -21.13
CA THR A 220 -3.95 -8.92 -22.52
C THR A 220 -2.51 -9.30 -22.85
N GLY A 221 -1.61 -9.38 -21.86
CA GLY A 221 -0.17 -9.51 -22.10
C GLY A 221 0.52 -8.19 -22.48
N GLU A 222 -0.23 -7.08 -22.47
CA GLU A 222 0.29 -5.73 -22.72
C GLU A 222 1.17 -5.24 -21.57
N GLN A 223 2.17 -4.43 -21.86
CA GLN A 223 2.95 -3.74 -20.84
C GLN A 223 2.06 -2.72 -20.10
N CYS A 224 2.19 -2.69 -18.77
CA CYS A 224 1.51 -1.73 -17.92
C CYS A 224 2.47 -0.58 -17.60
N TYR A 225 2.08 0.61 -18.04
CA TYR A 225 2.81 1.84 -17.88
C TYR A 225 2.05 2.79 -16.97
N ILE A 226 2.79 3.59 -16.20
CA ILE A 226 2.25 4.72 -15.44
C ILE A 226 2.98 5.99 -15.86
N GLU A 227 2.25 7.10 -15.78
CA GLU A 227 2.76 8.44 -16.03
C GLU A 227 2.30 9.35 -14.90
N PRO A 228 2.93 10.51 -14.70
CA PRO A 228 2.42 11.53 -13.81
C PRO A 228 1.00 11.95 -14.21
N ASP A 229 0.13 12.15 -13.22
CA ASP A 229 -1.20 12.74 -13.42
C ASP A 229 -1.11 14.23 -13.81
N GLU A 230 -2.26 14.86 -14.07
CA GLU A 230 -2.33 16.30 -14.41
C GLU A 230 -1.69 17.21 -13.35
N ALA A 231 -1.61 16.75 -12.10
CA ALA A 231 -0.98 17.46 -11.00
C ALA A 231 0.50 17.11 -10.83
N GLY A 232 1.08 16.30 -11.72
CA GLY A 232 2.48 15.88 -11.70
C GLY A 232 2.77 14.75 -10.70
N TYR A 233 1.76 14.06 -10.17
CA TYR A 233 1.94 12.99 -9.19
C TYR A 233 1.76 11.61 -9.81
N ILE A 234 2.61 10.68 -9.38
CA ILE A 234 2.35 9.25 -9.47
C ILE A 234 1.84 8.79 -8.11
N ARG A 235 0.70 8.08 -8.09
CA ARG A 235 0.05 7.64 -6.86
C ARG A 235 -0.17 6.14 -6.87
N ALA A 236 0.07 5.49 -5.73
CA ALA A 236 -0.38 4.13 -5.49
C ALA A 236 -1.05 4.04 -4.12
N THR A 237 -2.19 3.34 -4.05
CA THR A 237 -2.98 3.19 -2.82
C THR A 237 -3.11 1.72 -2.46
N ALA A 238 -2.57 1.32 -1.32
CA ALA A 238 -2.73 -0.01 -0.76
C ALA A 238 -4.02 -0.10 0.07
N LYS A 239 -4.90 -1.04 -0.28
CA LYS A 239 -6.17 -1.30 0.40
C LYS A 239 -6.25 -2.74 0.93
N VAL A 240 -7.00 -2.89 2.02
CA VAL A 240 -7.28 -4.13 2.74
C VAL A 240 -8.74 -4.14 3.19
N ASN A 241 -9.30 -5.29 3.58
CA ASN A 241 -10.67 -5.30 4.07
C ASN A 241 -10.80 -4.54 5.39
N PRO A 242 -11.87 -3.76 5.60
CA PRO A 242 -12.03 -2.96 6.81
C PRO A 242 -12.13 -3.83 8.08
N LEU A 243 -12.77 -5.00 8.01
CA LEU A 243 -12.92 -5.94 9.12
C LEU A 243 -11.84 -7.04 9.04
N LYS A 244 -11.11 -7.23 10.14
CA LYS A 244 -9.88 -8.02 10.19
C LYS A 244 -9.89 -8.92 11.43
N PRO A 245 -10.19 -10.23 11.29
CA PRO A 245 -10.08 -11.16 12.40
C PRO A 245 -8.66 -11.17 12.98
N TYR A 246 -8.53 -11.44 14.27
CA TYR A 246 -7.24 -11.49 14.95
C TYR A 246 -7.16 -12.67 15.90
N ILE A 247 -5.97 -13.28 15.93
CA ILE A 247 -5.58 -14.22 16.95
C ILE A 247 -4.16 -13.90 17.40
N GLY A 248 -3.91 -14.01 18.70
CA GLY A 248 -2.59 -13.80 19.24
C GLY A 248 -2.45 -14.38 20.63
N PHE A 249 -1.28 -14.18 21.20
CA PHE A 249 -0.99 -14.47 22.58
C PHE A 249 -0.30 -13.25 23.19
N GLY A 250 -0.39 -13.13 24.50
CA GLY A 250 0.27 -12.05 25.18
C GLY A 250 0.69 -12.43 26.59
N TYR A 251 1.56 -11.59 27.12
CA TYR A 251 2.03 -11.64 28.48
C TYR A 251 1.79 -10.29 29.13
N SER A 252 1.27 -10.27 30.35
CA SER A 252 1.15 -9.08 31.18
C SER A 252 1.57 -9.39 32.61
N GLY A 253 2.56 -8.64 33.10
CA GLY A 253 3.12 -8.77 34.44
C GLY A 253 3.06 -7.47 35.21
N ARG A 254 3.09 -7.57 36.55
CA ARG A 254 3.21 -6.41 37.44
C ARG A 254 4.52 -5.68 37.17
N MET A 255 4.47 -4.36 37.09
CA MET A 255 5.66 -3.53 36.84
C MET A 255 6.52 -3.36 38.11
N THR A 256 5.90 -3.37 39.29
CA THR A 256 6.61 -3.28 40.58
C THR A 256 6.09 -4.33 41.56
N LYS A 257 6.94 -4.77 42.49
CA LYS A 257 6.55 -5.75 43.53
C LYS A 257 5.52 -5.18 44.53
N ASN A 258 5.59 -3.87 44.82
CA ASN A 258 4.75 -3.22 45.83
C ASN A 258 3.48 -2.55 45.29
N ASN A 259 3.34 -2.35 43.98
CA ASN A 259 2.16 -1.69 43.41
C ASN A 259 1.59 -2.49 42.24
N ASN A 260 0.36 -2.97 42.40
CA ASN A 260 -0.37 -3.73 41.39
C ASN A 260 -1.19 -2.84 40.43
N ASN A 261 -1.15 -1.51 40.60
CA ASN A 261 -1.90 -0.59 39.76
C ASN A 261 -1.31 -0.46 38.36
N TRP A 262 -0.01 -0.76 38.18
CA TRP A 262 0.67 -0.68 36.90
C TRP A 262 1.18 -2.05 36.44
N LYS A 263 0.91 -2.38 35.19
CA LYS A 263 1.39 -3.60 34.53
C LYS A 263 2.05 -3.24 33.21
N ILE A 264 3.03 -4.05 32.83
CA ILE A 264 3.65 -4.03 31.51
C ILE A 264 3.32 -5.35 30.81
N GLY A 265 3.11 -5.30 29.51
CA GLY A 265 2.82 -6.47 28.72
C GLY A 265 3.25 -6.35 27.27
N ILE A 266 3.20 -7.49 26.60
CA ILE A 266 3.45 -7.63 25.18
C ILE A 266 2.31 -8.45 24.59
N ASP A 267 1.78 -7.98 23.47
CA ASP A 267 0.82 -8.70 22.62
C ASP A 267 1.53 -9.07 21.32
N ALA A 268 1.50 -10.35 20.94
CA ALA A 268 2.04 -10.85 19.69
C ALA A 268 0.99 -11.72 18.99
N GLY A 269 0.74 -11.49 17.71
CA GLY A 269 -0.29 -12.21 16.98
C GLY A 269 -0.32 -11.90 15.51
N VAL A 270 -1.39 -12.35 14.87
CA VAL A 270 -1.64 -12.14 13.45
C VAL A 270 -3.06 -11.61 13.25
N MET A 271 -3.14 -10.54 12.48
CA MET A 271 -4.39 -9.97 12.00
C MET A 271 -4.60 -10.43 10.57
N PHE A 272 -5.73 -11.05 10.29
CA PHE A 272 -6.08 -11.54 8.96
C PHE A 272 -6.70 -10.41 8.16
N TRP A 273 -6.10 -10.08 7.02
CA TRP A 273 -6.63 -9.04 6.14
C TRP A 273 -7.97 -9.41 5.49
N GLY A 274 -8.44 -10.65 5.65
CA GLY A 274 -9.66 -11.17 5.01
C GLY A 274 -9.54 -11.37 3.50
N GLY A 275 -8.31 -11.35 2.98
CA GLY A 275 -8.01 -11.37 1.56
C GLY A 275 -6.57 -10.92 1.30
N ARG A 276 -6.19 -10.87 0.03
CA ARG A 276 -4.89 -10.30 -0.36
C ARG A 276 -5.03 -8.77 -0.34
N PRO A 277 -4.03 -8.03 0.19
CA PRO A 277 -3.98 -6.58 0.02
C PRO A 277 -4.02 -6.24 -1.47
N ALA A 278 -4.84 -5.26 -1.84
CA ALA A 278 -4.93 -4.73 -3.19
C ALA A 278 -4.08 -3.47 -3.29
N ILE A 279 -3.42 -3.24 -4.43
CA ILE A 279 -2.68 -2.01 -4.67
C ILE A 279 -3.25 -1.38 -5.92
N TYR A 280 -3.88 -0.23 -5.77
CA TYR A 280 -4.46 0.53 -6.86
C TYR A 280 -3.47 1.54 -7.40
N ILE A 281 -3.35 1.57 -8.72
CA ILE A 281 -2.59 2.55 -9.49
C ILE A 281 -3.42 2.96 -10.71
N ASP A 282 -3.13 4.14 -11.23
CA ASP A 282 -3.72 4.63 -12.47
C ASP A 282 -2.70 4.38 -13.59
N ARG A 283 -3.00 3.42 -14.47
CA ARG A 283 -2.20 3.14 -15.66
C ARG A 283 -2.57 4.09 -16.79
N THR A 284 -1.63 4.34 -17.69
CA THR A 284 -1.91 5.08 -18.93
C THR A 284 -2.37 4.10 -20.02
N ILE A 285 -3.35 4.51 -20.81
CA ILE A 285 -3.87 3.80 -21.98
C ILE A 285 -3.74 4.73 -23.19
N GLU A 286 -3.08 4.22 -24.23
CA GLU A 286 -3.04 4.85 -25.54
C GLU A 286 -4.26 4.41 -26.36
N THR A 287 -4.97 5.37 -26.95
CA THR A 287 -6.09 5.12 -27.86
C THR A 287 -5.84 5.86 -29.16
N ALA A 288 -5.71 5.10 -30.25
CA ALA A 288 -5.67 5.63 -31.60
C ALA A 288 -7.09 5.69 -32.19
N SER A 289 -7.49 6.85 -32.68
CA SER A 289 -8.70 7.06 -33.47
C SER A 289 -8.31 7.38 -34.91
N ILE A 290 -9.11 6.92 -35.87
CA ILE A 290 -8.91 7.22 -37.30
C ILE A 290 -10.10 8.04 -37.75
N ASP A 291 -9.85 9.23 -38.25
CA ASP A 291 -10.86 10.06 -38.86
C ASP A 291 -11.34 9.40 -40.16
N SER A 292 -12.65 9.18 -40.27
CA SER A 292 -13.26 8.40 -41.35
C SER A 292 -13.25 9.13 -42.71
N ASP A 293 -13.13 10.45 -42.69
CA ASP A 293 -13.21 11.31 -43.88
C ASP A 293 -11.81 11.65 -44.41
N THR A 294 -10.84 11.84 -43.51
CA THR A 294 -9.47 12.25 -43.84
C THR A 294 -8.45 11.10 -43.76
N GLY A 295 -8.78 10.00 -43.07
CA GLY A 295 -7.86 8.88 -42.84
C GLY A 295 -6.71 9.19 -41.88
N ILE A 296 -6.71 10.37 -41.24
CA ILE A 296 -5.68 10.80 -40.30
C ILE A 296 -5.87 10.07 -38.97
N SER A 297 -4.79 9.52 -38.43
CA SER A 297 -4.77 8.92 -37.09
C SER A 297 -4.50 9.98 -36.03
N SER A 298 -5.31 10.00 -34.97
CA SER A 298 -5.11 10.82 -33.79
C SER A 298 -4.92 9.93 -32.57
N TYR A 299 -3.97 10.29 -31.72
CA TYR A 299 -3.61 9.53 -30.53
C TYR A 299 -4.01 10.31 -29.28
N SER A 300 -4.69 9.63 -28.37
CA SER A 300 -5.10 10.18 -27.08
C SER A 300 -4.66 9.26 -25.95
N TYR A 301 -4.39 9.86 -24.79
CA TYR A 301 -3.93 9.15 -23.61
C TYR A 301 -4.93 9.37 -22.49
N SER A 302 -5.44 8.27 -21.93
CA SER A 302 -6.36 8.27 -20.79
C SER A 302 -5.80 7.42 -19.65
N THR A 303 -6.40 7.52 -18.48
CA THR A 303 -5.99 6.76 -17.31
C THR A 303 -7.05 5.73 -16.92
N GLU A 304 -6.60 4.56 -16.46
CA GLU A 304 -7.46 3.52 -15.90
C GLU A 304 -6.90 3.02 -14.57
N THR A 305 -7.75 2.98 -13.54
CA THR A 305 -7.37 2.41 -12.25
C THR A 305 -7.39 0.89 -12.30
N ILE A 306 -6.25 0.25 -12.00
CA ILE A 306 -6.12 -1.21 -11.92
C ILE A 306 -5.64 -1.67 -10.55
N ASP A 307 -5.91 -2.93 -10.17
CA ASP A 307 -5.31 -3.56 -9.00
C ASP A 307 -4.05 -4.32 -9.44
N MET A 308 -2.87 -3.73 -9.23
CA MET A 308 -1.63 -4.35 -9.69
C MET A 308 -1.37 -5.72 -9.08
N THR A 309 -1.89 -6.03 -7.89
CA THR A 309 -1.67 -7.34 -7.25
C THR A 309 -2.43 -8.45 -7.98
N ARG A 310 -3.63 -8.12 -8.46
CA ARG A 310 -4.51 -9.05 -9.17
C ARG A 310 -4.22 -9.05 -10.67
N ASP A 311 -4.00 -7.88 -11.26
CA ASP A 311 -4.08 -7.66 -12.70
C ASP A 311 -2.71 -7.76 -13.40
N LEU A 312 -1.60 -7.62 -12.65
CA LEU A 312 -0.24 -7.68 -13.22
C LEU A 312 0.55 -8.95 -12.87
N LYS A 313 1.38 -9.35 -13.83
CA LYS A 313 2.45 -10.36 -13.75
C LYS A 313 3.78 -9.75 -14.22
N ASP A 314 4.86 -10.53 -14.11
CA ASP A 314 6.18 -10.19 -14.66
C ASP A 314 6.66 -8.77 -14.28
N TYR A 315 6.53 -8.45 -12.99
CA TYR A 315 6.95 -7.16 -12.46
C TYR A 315 8.43 -6.89 -12.76
N LYS A 316 8.76 -5.62 -13.03
CA LYS A 316 10.15 -5.17 -13.14
C LYS A 316 10.92 -5.47 -11.85
N ASN A 317 12.22 -5.73 -11.98
CA ASN A 317 13.08 -6.17 -10.88
C ASN A 317 13.07 -5.20 -9.68
N SER A 318 12.93 -3.90 -9.93
CA SER A 318 12.84 -2.85 -8.90
C SER A 318 11.70 -3.07 -7.91
N ILE A 319 10.56 -3.61 -8.36
CA ILE A 319 9.35 -3.75 -7.55
C ILE A 319 8.96 -5.21 -7.30
N LYS A 320 9.50 -6.15 -8.09
CA LYS A 320 9.14 -7.58 -8.05
C LYS A 320 9.23 -8.19 -6.65
N SER A 321 10.30 -7.91 -5.91
CA SER A 321 10.49 -8.44 -4.56
C SER A 321 9.40 -7.95 -3.60
N LYS A 322 9.11 -6.64 -3.60
CA LYS A 322 8.08 -6.03 -2.76
C LYS A 322 6.68 -6.55 -3.13
N MET A 323 6.40 -6.67 -4.42
CA MET A 323 5.11 -7.19 -4.90
C MET A 323 4.90 -8.66 -4.57
N ASN A 324 5.94 -9.49 -4.66
CA ASN A 324 5.86 -10.89 -4.24
C ASN A 324 5.60 -11.00 -2.74
N PHE A 325 6.28 -10.19 -1.92
CA PHE A 325 6.02 -10.12 -0.49
C PHE A 325 4.55 -9.73 -0.20
N ILE A 326 4.03 -8.66 -0.82
CA ILE A 326 2.64 -8.22 -0.63
C ILE A 326 1.63 -9.29 -1.10
N LYS A 327 1.90 -9.98 -2.22
CA LYS A 327 1.06 -11.10 -2.69
C LYS A 327 1.02 -12.28 -1.71
N THR A 328 2.10 -12.50 -0.97
CA THR A 328 2.19 -13.56 0.05
C THR A 328 1.62 -13.15 1.41
N LEU A 329 1.44 -11.85 1.67
CA LEU A 329 0.88 -11.30 2.90
C LEU A 329 -0.64 -11.51 2.98
N GLY A 330 -1.07 -12.71 3.37
CA GLY A 330 -2.46 -12.96 3.78
C GLY A 330 -2.78 -12.45 5.19
N VAL A 331 -1.76 -12.10 5.96
CA VAL A 331 -1.85 -11.70 7.37
C VAL A 331 -0.92 -10.52 7.66
N TYR A 332 -1.23 -9.78 8.72
CA TYR A 332 -0.43 -8.71 9.27
C TYR A 332 0.12 -9.11 10.64
N PRO A 333 1.46 -9.09 10.85
CA PRO A 333 2.03 -9.36 12.16
C PRO A 333 1.70 -8.22 13.12
N VAL A 334 1.09 -8.56 14.25
CA VAL A 334 0.79 -7.64 15.35
C VAL A 334 1.80 -7.89 16.46
N ILE A 335 2.60 -6.88 16.78
CA ILE A 335 3.48 -6.90 17.95
C ILE A 335 3.33 -5.56 18.64
N ASN A 336 2.77 -5.55 19.84
CA ASN A 336 2.51 -4.35 20.62
C ASN A 336 3.06 -4.47 22.04
N LEU A 337 3.77 -3.42 22.48
CA LEU A 337 4.03 -3.19 23.90
C LEU A 337 2.78 -2.57 24.52
N LYS A 338 2.47 -2.97 25.75
CA LYS A 338 1.31 -2.51 26.51
C LYS A 338 1.72 -2.05 27.89
N ILE A 339 1.21 -0.88 28.30
CA ILE A 339 1.26 -0.42 29.68
C ILE A 339 -0.18 -0.30 30.16
N SER A 340 -0.50 -0.95 31.27
CA SER A 340 -1.86 -0.98 31.84
C SER A 340 -1.88 -0.30 33.20
N ARG A 341 -2.89 0.53 33.42
CA ARG A 341 -3.22 1.12 34.72
C ARG A 341 -4.59 0.64 35.17
N LYS A 342 -4.67 0.04 36.36
CA LYS A 342 -5.95 -0.27 37.01
C LYS A 342 -6.64 1.05 37.42
N LEU A 343 -7.87 1.26 36.98
CA LEU A 343 -8.67 2.44 37.35
C LEU A 343 -9.59 2.14 38.53
N TRP A 344 -10.29 1.01 38.48
CA TRP A 344 -11.26 0.59 39.49
C TRP A 344 -11.20 -0.92 39.66
#